data_AF-A0AA90Z1Y9-F1
#
_entry.id   AF-A0AA90Z1Y9-F1
#
_cell.length_a   1.000
_cell.length_b   1.000
_cell.length_c   1.000
_cell.angle_alpha   90.00
_cell.angle_beta   90.00
_cell.angle_gamma   90.00
#
_symmetry.space_group_name_H-M   'P 1'
#
loop_
_entity.id
_entity.type
_entity.pdbx_description
1 polymer ?
#
loop_
_entity_poly.entity_id
_entity_poly.type
_entity_poly.pdbx_seq_one_letter_code
_entity_poly.pdbx_strand_id
1 'polypeptide(L)'
;MIWIIFSFMAAAVFLTLALSGMGRKTSDLSRRESASAIFSDQIGEVEKDLERGIISAEEAKAARAEIERRLKAIDRQSDDKAMMGHSGRALILLAALAVPALGAGLYWQLGNPDIPSQPFAQREGEQAEAREIADLAVRLKSRLEADETGGPTEGWVLLAQTYMRMGRFGDAADAFEGLLDRPNANSALVSQYGEALVYADDGVVTPKADRAFERALELDPSNPAATFYKAVGLEQAGSPDEAYDLLKTRIDAEEEFRPWMESFVAQLNRIAPSIGRAPVDLAAFAPSMPGPTADQVATAEEMSDEDRQAFIRSMVERLASRMQENPGDLDGWMRLGNAYSVLGETDGARNAYGRARDLADDLPQEDPRKVAIDRALLELGG
;
A
#
# COMPACT_ATOMS: atom_id res chain seq x y z
N MET A 1 19.05 -13.66 8.65
CA MET A 1 18.64 -12.76 9.74
C MET A 1 19.40 -11.42 9.69
N ILE A 2 19.39 -10.72 8.56
CA ILE A 2 20.14 -9.45 8.41
C ILE A 2 19.40 -8.26 9.07
N TRP A 3 18.08 -8.34 9.15
CA TRP A 3 17.20 -7.35 9.78
C TRP A 3 17.47 -7.14 11.26
N ILE A 4 17.83 -8.18 12.01
CA ILE A 4 18.22 -8.05 13.43
C ILE A 4 19.49 -7.21 13.56
N ILE A 5 20.45 -7.45 12.66
CA ILE A 5 21.71 -6.70 12.62
C ILE A 5 21.42 -5.23 12.29
N PHE A 6 20.54 -4.95 11.33
CA PHE A 6 20.16 -3.58 10.99
C PHE A 6 19.41 -2.86 12.11
N SER A 7 18.50 -3.53 12.81
CA SER A 7 17.82 -2.96 13.98
C SER A 7 18.80 -2.63 15.11
N PHE A 8 19.78 -3.51 15.35
CA PHE A 8 20.82 -3.28 16.35
C PHE A 8 21.76 -2.13 15.94
N MET A 9 22.16 -2.07 14.67
CA MET A 9 22.96 -0.98 14.12
C MET A 9 22.23 0.37 14.21
N ALA A 10 20.95 0.42 13.88
CA ALA A 10 20.13 1.62 13.99
C ALA A 10 20.07 2.09 15.46
N ALA A 11 19.76 1.18 16.39
CA ALA A 11 19.75 1.49 17.82
C ALA A 11 21.10 2.01 18.33
N ALA A 12 22.22 1.40 17.89
CA ALA A 12 23.56 1.86 18.23
C ALA A 12 23.89 3.26 17.68
N VAL A 13 23.48 3.57 16.44
CA VAL A 13 23.64 4.91 15.85
C VAL A 13 22.81 5.95 16.63
N PHE A 14 21.54 5.66 16.93
CA PHE A 14 20.72 6.58 17.72
C PHE A 14 21.25 6.78 19.14
N LEU A 15 21.75 5.71 19.78
CA LEU A 15 22.36 5.78 21.10
C LEU A 15 23.65 6.60 21.09
N THR A 16 24.54 6.40 20.12
CA THR A 16 25.78 7.18 20.01
C THR A 16 25.53 8.65 19.72
N LEU A 17 24.56 9.00 18.88
CA LEU A 17 24.14 10.39 18.66
C LEU A 17 23.56 11.02 19.94
N ALA A 18 22.73 10.29 20.68
CA ALA A 18 22.18 10.74 21.95
C ALA A 18 23.28 10.96 23.01
N LEU A 19 24.27 10.07 23.09
CA LEU A 19 25.39 10.15 24.02
C LEU A 19 26.42 11.22 23.63
N SER A 20 26.66 11.46 22.34
CA SER A 20 27.58 12.48 21.84
C SER A 20 27.12 13.90 22.20
N GLY A 21 25.80 14.12 22.28
CA GLY A 21 25.21 15.34 22.83
C GLY A 21 25.45 15.57 24.34
N MET A 22 25.98 14.59 25.08
CA MET A 22 26.22 14.69 26.53
C MET A 22 27.64 15.18 26.91
N GLY A 23 28.56 15.29 25.95
CA GLY A 23 30.00 15.43 26.19
C GLY A 23 30.58 16.85 26.35
N ARG A 24 29.80 17.89 26.69
CA ARG A 24 30.32 19.28 26.78
C ARG A 24 30.41 19.89 28.19
N LYS A 25 30.44 19.07 29.24
CA LYS A 25 30.61 19.55 30.64
C LYS A 25 32.01 20.10 30.95
N THR A 26 33.06 19.68 30.25
CA THR A 26 34.45 20.14 30.49
C THR A 26 34.66 21.62 30.18
N SER A 27 33.81 22.22 29.34
CA SER A 27 33.90 23.64 28.98
C SER A 27 33.34 24.60 30.03
N ASP A 28 32.39 24.15 30.87
CA ASP A 28 31.71 25.02 31.83
C ASP A 28 32.49 25.16 33.14
N LEU A 29 33.08 24.05 33.63
CA LEU A 29 33.95 24.07 34.81
C LEU A 29 35.21 24.91 34.59
N SER A 30 35.89 24.73 33.45
CA SER A 30 37.07 25.52 33.10
C SER A 30 36.75 27.02 32.92
N ARG A 31 35.55 27.36 32.43
CA ARG A 31 35.09 28.75 32.30
C ARG A 31 34.76 29.39 33.65
N ARG A 32 34.20 28.64 34.61
CA ARG A 32 33.93 29.10 35.99
C ARG A 32 35.23 29.34 36.77
N GLU A 33 36.18 28.40 36.71
CA GLU A 33 37.49 28.55 37.34
C GLU A 33 38.27 29.75 36.76
N SER A 34 38.25 29.90 35.42
CA SER A 34 38.89 31.06 34.76
C SER A 34 38.23 32.39 35.12
N ALA A 35 36.88 32.45 35.19
CA ALA A 35 36.16 33.66 35.56
C ALA A 35 36.47 34.08 37.00
N SER A 36 36.46 33.15 37.95
CA SER A 36 36.80 33.42 39.36
C SER A 36 38.21 33.98 39.53
N ALA A 37 39.19 33.43 38.80
CA ALA A 37 40.56 33.92 38.81
C ALA A 37 40.67 35.36 38.28
N ILE A 38 39.99 35.66 37.16
CA ILE A 38 39.96 37.01 36.58
C ILE A 38 39.32 38.03 37.53
N PHE A 39 38.19 37.69 38.16
CA PHE A 39 37.52 38.60 39.09
C PHE A 39 38.32 38.81 40.38
N SER A 40 39.05 37.80 40.83
CA SER A 40 39.97 37.94 41.98
C SER A 40 41.12 38.90 41.67
N ASP A 41 41.66 38.84 40.45
CA ASP A 41 42.70 39.77 39.98
C ASP A 41 42.16 41.21 39.84
N GLN A 42 40.95 41.38 39.31
CA GLN A 42 40.28 42.68 39.23
C GLN A 42 40.04 43.33 40.60
N ILE A 43 39.67 42.55 41.62
CA ILE A 43 39.56 43.06 42.99
C ILE A 43 40.93 43.51 43.52
N GLY A 44 41.99 42.76 43.23
CA GLY A 44 43.36 43.13 43.60
C GLY A 44 43.87 44.38 42.87
N GLU A 45 43.41 44.64 41.65
CA GLU A 45 43.72 45.87 40.91
C GLU A 45 43.01 47.08 41.54
N VAL A 46 41.73 46.94 41.89
CA VAL A 46 40.97 47.98 42.62
C VAL A 46 41.62 48.30 43.97
N GLU A 47 42.19 47.30 44.66
CA GLU A 47 42.98 47.50 45.88
C GLU A 47 44.22 48.35 45.65
N LYS A 48 45.02 48.01 44.65
CA LYS A 48 46.24 48.74 44.31
C LYS A 48 45.93 50.18 43.88
N ASP A 49 44.84 50.40 43.16
CA ASP A 49 44.44 51.75 42.72
C ASP A 49 43.95 52.61 43.89
N LEU A 50 43.29 51.99 44.87
CA LEU A 50 42.93 52.65 46.14
C LEU A 50 44.18 53.03 46.95
N GLU A 51 45.13 52.10 47.08
CA GLU A 51 46.40 52.35 47.79
C GLU A 51 47.25 53.44 47.12
N ARG A 52 47.22 53.50 45.78
CA ARG A 52 47.89 54.54 44.98
C ARG A 52 47.16 55.89 44.99
N GLY A 53 45.98 55.96 45.59
CA GLY A 53 45.14 57.16 45.63
C GLY A 53 44.56 57.57 44.28
N ILE A 54 44.49 56.65 43.31
CA ILE A 54 43.93 56.89 41.98
C ILE A 54 42.40 56.97 42.05
N ILE A 55 41.80 56.20 42.96
CA ILE A 55 40.36 56.15 43.22
C ILE A 55 40.05 56.43 44.69
N SER A 56 38.86 56.96 44.97
CA SER A 56 38.38 57.16 46.34
C SER A 56 37.89 55.86 47.00
N ALA A 57 37.78 55.86 48.33
CA ALA A 57 37.28 54.70 49.08
C ALA A 57 35.84 54.32 48.71
N GLU A 58 34.99 55.30 48.40
CA GLU A 58 33.61 55.05 47.96
C GLU A 58 33.56 54.45 46.54
N GLU A 59 34.43 54.92 45.63
CA GLU A 59 34.55 54.35 44.28
C GLU A 59 35.09 52.92 44.30
N ALA A 60 36.10 52.65 45.14
CA ALA A 60 36.64 51.31 45.32
C ALA A 60 35.59 50.34 45.88
N LYS A 61 34.78 50.79 46.86
CA LYS A 61 33.69 49.99 47.42
C LYS A 61 32.59 49.72 46.39
N ALA A 62 32.22 50.71 45.60
CA ALA A 62 31.25 50.55 44.52
C ALA A 62 31.75 49.58 43.43
N ALA A 63 33.02 49.68 43.03
CA ALA A 63 33.65 48.80 42.05
C ALA A 63 33.65 47.33 42.53
N ARG A 64 34.03 47.08 43.78
CA ARG A 64 33.98 45.72 44.37
C ARG A 64 32.57 45.14 44.40
N ALA A 65 31.59 45.94 44.81
CA ALA A 65 30.20 45.50 44.88
C ALA A 65 29.65 45.12 43.51
N GLU A 66 30.02 45.86 42.45
CA GLU A 66 29.65 45.53 41.08
C GLU A 66 30.36 44.27 40.56
N ILE A 67 31.64 44.07 40.89
CA ILE A 67 32.39 42.84 40.56
C ILE A 67 31.76 41.62 41.22
N GLU A 68 31.43 41.69 42.52
CA GLU A 68 30.74 40.61 43.24
C GLU A 68 29.36 40.31 42.66
N ARG A 69 28.62 41.35 42.25
CA ARG A 69 27.32 41.21 41.61
C ARG A 69 27.43 40.47 40.28
N ARG A 70 28.44 40.80 39.46
CA ARG A 70 28.71 40.11 38.18
C ARG A 70 29.09 38.65 38.39
N LEU A 71 29.90 38.35 39.42
CA LEU A 71 30.25 36.98 39.77
C LEU A 71 29.01 36.16 40.14
N LYS A 72 28.12 36.69 40.99
CA LYS A 72 26.85 36.02 41.37
C LYS A 72 25.88 35.86 40.19
N ALA A 73 25.89 36.78 39.23
CA ALA A 73 25.03 36.69 38.05
C ALA A 73 25.43 35.52 37.12
N ILE A 74 26.73 35.23 37.01
CA ILE A 74 27.24 34.08 36.24
C ILE A 74 26.78 32.76 36.87
N ASP A 75 26.80 32.67 38.20
CA ASP A 75 26.40 31.46 38.93
C ASP A 75 24.91 31.14 38.69
N ARG A 76 24.03 32.15 38.83
CA ARG A 76 22.58 32.02 38.56
C ARG A 76 22.26 31.63 37.11
N GLN A 77 22.96 32.22 36.13
CA GLN A 77 22.73 31.93 34.72
C GLN A 77 23.13 30.50 34.35
N SER A 78 24.02 29.88 35.14
CA SER A 78 24.47 28.51 34.96
C SER A 78 23.48 27.48 35.53
N ASP A 79 22.85 27.79 36.67
CA ASP A 79 21.82 26.95 37.30
C ASP A 79 20.52 26.92 36.47
N ASP A 80 20.09 28.07 35.92
CA ASP A 80 18.89 28.16 35.08
C ASP A 80 19.02 27.31 33.80
N LYS A 81 20.20 27.27 33.19
CA LYS A 81 20.48 26.41 32.02
C LYS A 81 20.51 24.92 32.37
N ALA A 82 20.93 24.56 33.59
CA ALA A 82 20.94 23.18 34.05
C ALA A 82 19.52 22.64 34.27
N MET A 83 18.58 23.46 34.77
CA MET A 83 17.19 23.06 34.96
C MET A 83 16.43 22.86 33.62
N MET A 84 16.67 23.68 32.59
CA MET A 84 16.03 23.53 31.28
C MET A 84 16.53 22.34 30.44
N GLY A 85 17.70 21.76 30.75
CA GLY A 85 18.35 20.73 29.94
C GLY A 85 17.85 19.29 30.11
N HIS A 86 16.91 19.01 31.01
CA HIS A 86 16.52 17.63 31.37
C HIS A 86 15.25 17.11 30.67
N SER A 87 14.35 17.96 30.16
CA SER A 87 13.06 17.49 29.60
C SER A 87 13.15 16.93 28.17
N GLY A 88 13.99 17.50 27.30
CA GLY A 88 14.15 17.01 25.92
C GLY A 88 14.99 15.73 25.80
N ARG A 89 15.86 15.46 26.77
CA ARG A 89 16.78 14.32 26.76
C ARG A 89 16.08 12.97 26.94
N ALA A 90 15.10 12.93 27.85
CA ALA A 90 14.28 11.75 28.05
C ALA A 90 13.48 11.41 26.78
N LEU A 91 12.99 12.43 26.07
CA LEU A 91 12.25 12.26 24.82
C LEU A 91 13.13 11.67 23.70
N ILE A 92 14.37 12.14 23.58
CA ILE A 92 15.34 11.64 22.57
C ILE A 92 15.72 10.18 22.86
N LEU A 93 16.00 9.84 24.12
CA LEU A 93 16.34 8.47 24.50
C LEU A 93 15.14 7.52 24.33
N LEU A 94 13.93 8.00 24.64
CA LEU A 94 12.70 7.25 24.42
C LEU A 94 12.47 7.02 22.92
N ALA A 95 12.63 8.04 22.08
CA ALA A 95 12.50 7.90 20.63
C ALA A 95 13.56 6.94 20.03
N ALA A 96 14.80 7.02 20.49
CA ALA A 96 15.92 6.17 20.05
C ALA A 96 15.67 4.67 20.29
N LEU A 97 14.91 4.31 21.33
CA LEU A 97 14.53 2.94 21.64
C LEU A 97 13.17 2.56 21.03
N ALA A 98 12.19 3.46 21.11
CA ALA A 98 10.82 3.20 20.68
C ALA A 98 10.71 3.04 19.16
N VAL A 99 11.40 3.85 18.37
CA VAL A 99 11.28 3.81 16.91
C VAL A 99 11.80 2.48 16.32
N PRO A 100 13.01 1.99 16.66
CA PRO A 100 13.46 0.68 16.21
C PRO A 100 12.60 -0.47 16.73
N ALA A 101 12.12 -0.40 17.98
CA ALA A 101 11.26 -1.43 18.56
C ALA A 101 9.90 -1.50 17.85
N LEU A 102 9.27 -0.35 17.60
CA LEU A 102 8.03 -0.25 16.82
C LEU A 102 8.24 -0.73 15.39
N GLY A 103 9.34 -0.34 14.74
CA GLY A 103 9.68 -0.80 13.39
C GLY A 103 9.84 -2.33 13.32
N ALA A 104 10.52 -2.92 14.30
CA ALA A 104 10.66 -4.37 14.40
C ALA A 104 9.31 -5.07 14.66
N GLY A 105 8.48 -4.53 15.54
CA GLY A 105 7.14 -5.06 15.81
C GLY A 105 6.21 -4.98 14.59
N LEU A 106 6.19 -3.85 13.89
CA LEU A 106 5.43 -3.68 12.65
C LEU A 106 5.94 -4.61 11.55
N TYR A 107 7.26 -4.78 11.39
CA TYR A 107 7.81 -5.74 10.44
C TYR A 107 7.46 -7.19 10.81
N TRP A 108 7.32 -7.51 12.10
CA TRP A 108 6.88 -8.82 12.53
C TRP A 108 5.40 -9.08 12.22
N GLN A 109 4.56 -8.05 12.29
CA GLN A 109 3.12 -8.17 12.07
C GLN A 109 2.72 -8.07 10.59
N LEU A 110 3.37 -7.18 9.83
CA LEU A 110 3.05 -6.92 8.41
C LEU A 110 4.07 -7.54 7.44
N GLY A 111 5.29 -7.81 7.89
CA GLY A 111 6.36 -8.36 7.06
C GLY A 111 6.38 -9.89 7.08
N ASN A 112 7.23 -10.45 6.23
CA ASN A 112 7.45 -11.89 6.16
C ASN A 112 8.89 -12.22 6.58
N PRO A 113 9.15 -12.40 7.90
CA PRO A 113 10.51 -12.62 8.42
C PRO A 113 11.13 -13.95 7.96
N ASP A 114 10.32 -14.89 7.51
CA ASP A 114 10.72 -16.23 7.09
C ASP A 114 11.09 -16.32 5.61
N ILE A 115 10.86 -15.27 4.81
CA ILE A 115 11.32 -15.24 3.42
C ILE A 115 12.86 -15.21 3.42
N PRO A 116 13.53 -16.21 2.83
CA PRO A 116 14.97 -16.18 2.70
C PRO A 116 15.40 -14.95 1.91
N SER A 117 16.41 -14.23 2.40
CA SER A 117 17.06 -13.21 1.58
C SER A 117 17.57 -13.87 0.30
N GLN A 118 17.27 -13.30 -0.87
CA GLN A 118 17.83 -13.73 -2.16
C GLN A 118 18.97 -12.78 -2.57
N PRO A 119 20.25 -13.12 -2.31
CA PRO A 119 21.40 -12.35 -2.77
C PRO A 119 21.35 -12.12 -4.29
N PHE A 120 21.86 -10.98 -4.74
CA PHE A 120 21.93 -10.65 -6.17
C PHE A 120 22.59 -11.76 -7.01
N ALA A 121 23.62 -12.43 -6.47
CA ALA A 121 24.32 -13.55 -7.11
C ALA A 121 23.48 -14.83 -7.22
N GLN A 122 22.41 -15.00 -6.44
CA GLN A 122 21.51 -16.16 -6.54
C GLN A 122 20.36 -15.92 -7.53
N ARG A 123 20.26 -14.71 -8.11
CA ARG A 123 19.30 -14.35 -9.18
C ARG A 123 19.90 -14.47 -10.58
N GLU A 124 21.00 -15.21 -10.75
CA GLU A 124 21.63 -15.42 -12.05
C GLU A 124 20.68 -16.07 -13.07
N GLY A 125 19.82 -17.01 -12.63
CA GLY A 125 18.81 -17.64 -13.49
C GLY A 125 17.78 -16.64 -14.03
N GLU A 126 17.18 -15.82 -13.15
CA GLU A 126 16.20 -14.79 -13.54
C GLU A 126 16.83 -13.74 -14.48
N GLN A 127 18.08 -13.35 -14.22
CA GLN A 127 18.79 -12.41 -15.09
C GLN A 127 19.14 -13.03 -16.44
N ALA A 128 19.52 -14.30 -16.48
CA ALA A 128 19.79 -15.02 -17.71
C ALA A 128 18.52 -15.11 -18.55
N GLU A 129 17.39 -15.46 -17.94
CA GLU A 129 16.08 -15.51 -18.59
C GLU A 129 15.66 -14.13 -19.13
N ALA A 130 15.80 -13.07 -18.33
CA ALA A 130 15.48 -11.70 -18.77
C ALA A 130 16.35 -11.25 -19.96
N ARG A 131 17.64 -11.60 -19.97
CA ARG A 131 18.55 -11.34 -21.11
C ARG A 131 18.16 -12.15 -22.33
N GLU A 132 17.82 -13.43 -22.15
CA GLU A 132 17.37 -14.30 -23.23
C GLU A 132 16.10 -13.76 -23.90
N ILE A 133 15.10 -13.33 -23.11
CA ILE A 133 13.89 -12.70 -23.62
C ILE A 133 14.22 -11.42 -24.40
N ALA A 134 15.12 -10.58 -23.88
CA ALA A 134 15.56 -9.38 -24.57
C ALA A 134 16.22 -9.69 -25.93
N ASP A 135 17.10 -10.69 -25.98
CA ASP A 135 17.77 -11.12 -27.20
C ASP A 135 16.79 -11.73 -28.21
N LEU A 136 15.81 -12.50 -27.74
CA LEU A 136 14.73 -13.05 -28.57
C LEU A 136 13.86 -11.94 -29.15
N ALA A 137 13.51 -10.92 -28.36
CA ALA A 137 12.76 -9.76 -28.84
C ALA A 137 13.52 -8.98 -29.93
N VAL A 138 14.83 -8.78 -29.77
CA VAL A 138 15.68 -8.16 -30.80
C VAL A 138 15.69 -8.98 -32.09
N ARG A 139 15.87 -10.30 -31.99
CA ARG A 139 15.86 -11.19 -33.17
C ARG A 139 14.50 -11.21 -33.87
N LEU A 140 13.40 -11.20 -33.10
CA LEU A 140 12.05 -11.11 -33.64
C LEU A 140 11.86 -9.79 -34.40
N LYS A 141 12.23 -8.66 -33.79
CA LYS A 141 12.19 -7.35 -34.45
C LYS A 141 12.96 -7.33 -35.76
N SER A 142 14.22 -7.76 -35.75
CA SER A 142 15.04 -7.81 -36.98
C SER A 142 14.42 -8.68 -38.07
N ARG A 143 13.79 -9.80 -37.72
CA ARG A 143 13.12 -10.67 -38.69
C ARG A 143 11.88 -10.00 -39.29
N LEU A 144 11.08 -9.33 -38.45
CA LEU A 144 9.87 -8.63 -38.90
C LEU A 144 10.21 -7.43 -39.80
N GLU A 145 11.27 -6.69 -39.49
CA GLU A 145 11.74 -5.55 -40.30
C GLU A 145 12.39 -5.98 -41.62
N ALA A 146 13.03 -7.16 -41.65
CA ALA A 146 13.63 -7.71 -42.87
C ALA A 146 12.62 -8.32 -43.85
N ASP A 147 11.37 -8.52 -43.41
CA ASP A 147 10.29 -8.99 -44.27
C ASP A 147 9.80 -7.85 -45.17
N GLU A 148 9.95 -8.00 -46.49
CA GLU A 148 9.56 -6.98 -47.48
C GLU A 148 8.05 -6.67 -47.46
N THR A 149 7.23 -7.56 -46.91
CA THR A 149 5.78 -7.34 -46.73
C THR A 149 5.45 -6.56 -45.45
N GLY A 150 6.47 -6.20 -44.66
CA GLY A 150 6.34 -5.57 -43.35
C GLY A 150 6.04 -6.55 -42.22
N GLY A 151 6.12 -7.87 -42.47
CA GLY A 151 5.94 -8.93 -41.47
C GLY A 151 4.49 -9.12 -40.98
N PRO A 152 4.14 -10.30 -40.42
CA PRO A 152 2.79 -10.60 -39.94
C PRO A 152 2.38 -9.75 -38.74
N THR A 153 1.10 -9.36 -38.66
CA THR A 153 0.57 -8.52 -37.57
C THR A 153 0.75 -9.20 -36.22
N GLU A 154 0.53 -10.51 -36.14
CA GLU A 154 0.65 -11.31 -34.91
C GLU A 154 2.09 -11.26 -34.35
N GLY A 155 3.10 -11.23 -35.22
CA GLY A 155 4.50 -11.13 -34.82
C GLY A 155 4.82 -9.77 -34.18
N TRP A 156 4.30 -8.68 -34.74
CA TRP A 156 4.45 -7.34 -34.18
C TRP A 156 3.67 -7.16 -32.87
N VAL A 157 2.46 -7.72 -32.77
CA VAL A 157 1.69 -7.72 -31.51
C VAL A 157 2.45 -8.47 -30.41
N LEU A 158 3.00 -9.65 -30.72
CA LEU A 158 3.81 -10.40 -29.76
C LEU A 158 5.04 -9.61 -29.31
N LEU A 159 5.72 -8.94 -30.25
CA LEU A 159 6.87 -8.09 -29.96
C LEU A 159 6.48 -6.94 -29.02
N ALA A 160 5.39 -6.24 -29.32
CA ALA A 160 4.90 -5.13 -28.51
C ALA A 160 4.52 -5.57 -27.08
N GLN A 161 3.78 -6.69 -26.95
CA GLN A 161 3.45 -7.27 -25.64
C GLN A 161 4.68 -7.72 -24.85
N THR A 162 5.72 -8.20 -25.55
CA THR A 162 7.00 -8.53 -24.92
C THR A 162 7.69 -7.27 -24.39
N TYR A 163 7.70 -6.18 -25.18
CA TYR A 163 8.22 -4.90 -24.72
C TYR A 163 7.44 -4.32 -23.54
N MET A 164 6.11 -4.47 -23.49
CA MET A 164 5.30 -4.11 -22.31
C MET A 164 5.77 -4.86 -21.06
N ARG A 165 5.97 -6.18 -21.14
CA ARG A 165 6.46 -7.00 -20.02
C ARG A 165 7.87 -6.63 -19.57
N MET A 166 8.71 -6.18 -20.50
CA MET A 166 10.06 -5.72 -20.21
C MET A 166 10.13 -4.29 -19.63
N GLY A 167 8.99 -3.59 -19.51
CA GLY A 167 8.96 -2.17 -19.13
C GLY A 167 9.46 -1.22 -20.22
N ARG A 168 9.59 -1.70 -21.46
CA ARG A 168 10.02 -0.92 -22.63
C ARG A 168 8.82 -0.33 -23.37
N PHE A 169 8.07 0.51 -22.69
CA PHE A 169 6.76 0.98 -23.17
C PHE A 169 6.82 1.81 -24.45
N GLY A 170 7.87 2.62 -24.63
CA GLY A 170 8.09 3.36 -25.88
C GLY A 170 8.25 2.43 -27.09
N ASP A 171 9.11 1.42 -26.99
CA ASP A 171 9.29 0.43 -28.06
C ASP A 171 8.00 -0.38 -28.32
N ALA A 172 7.21 -0.64 -27.28
CA ALA A 172 5.90 -1.27 -27.42
C ALA A 172 4.92 -0.39 -28.20
N ALA A 173 4.85 0.90 -27.87
CA ALA A 173 4.02 1.87 -28.57
C ALA A 173 4.40 1.98 -30.05
N ASP A 174 5.69 2.05 -30.37
CA ASP A 174 6.19 2.09 -31.76
C ASP A 174 5.80 0.82 -32.53
N ALA A 175 5.94 -0.36 -31.91
CA ALA A 175 5.57 -1.63 -32.52
C ALA A 175 4.06 -1.75 -32.78
N PHE A 176 3.22 -1.22 -31.89
CA PHE A 176 1.77 -1.16 -32.12
C PHE A 176 1.37 -0.08 -33.14
N GLU A 177 2.05 1.07 -33.16
CA GLU A 177 1.73 2.20 -34.05
C GLU A 177 1.77 1.79 -35.52
N GLY A 178 2.80 1.03 -35.92
CA GLY A 178 2.95 0.52 -37.29
C GLY A 178 1.85 -0.47 -37.71
N LEU A 179 0.99 -0.90 -36.80
CA LEU A 179 -0.13 -1.81 -37.08
C LEU A 179 -1.46 -1.08 -37.25
N LEU A 180 -1.57 0.19 -36.85
CA LEU A 180 -2.84 0.93 -36.81
C LEU A 180 -3.49 1.10 -38.19
N ASP A 181 -2.68 1.18 -39.26
CA ASP A 181 -3.16 1.34 -40.63
C ASP A 181 -3.43 0.00 -41.35
N ARG A 182 -3.22 -1.13 -40.66
CA ARG A 182 -3.44 -2.45 -41.27
C ARG A 182 -4.92 -2.80 -41.33
N PRO A 183 -5.37 -3.56 -42.35
CA PRO A 183 -6.79 -3.94 -42.50
C PRO A 183 -7.37 -4.70 -41.31
N ASN A 184 -6.54 -5.37 -40.52
CA ASN A 184 -6.93 -6.12 -39.33
C ASN A 184 -6.75 -5.35 -38.01
N ALA A 185 -6.46 -4.05 -38.05
CA ALA A 185 -6.43 -3.20 -36.87
C ALA A 185 -7.83 -3.10 -36.26
N ASN A 186 -8.06 -3.84 -35.17
CA ASN A 186 -9.31 -3.85 -34.44
C ASN A 186 -9.24 -2.97 -33.18
N SER A 187 -10.37 -2.77 -32.52
CA SER A 187 -10.45 -1.96 -31.31
C SER A 187 -9.44 -2.38 -30.23
N ALA A 188 -9.25 -3.69 -30.03
CA ALA A 188 -8.31 -4.22 -29.04
C ALA A 188 -6.86 -3.77 -29.31
N LEU A 189 -6.41 -3.87 -30.57
CA LEU A 189 -5.07 -3.44 -30.98
C LEU A 189 -4.89 -1.93 -30.78
N VAL A 190 -5.88 -1.12 -31.15
CA VAL A 190 -5.82 0.34 -30.97
C VAL A 190 -5.79 0.71 -29.47
N SER A 191 -6.56 0.00 -28.62
CA SER A 191 -6.49 0.23 -27.17
C SER A 191 -5.16 -0.21 -26.55
N GLN A 192 -4.52 -1.27 -27.05
CA GLN A 192 -3.19 -1.70 -26.58
C GLN A 192 -2.10 -0.68 -26.95
N TYR A 193 -2.22 -0.03 -28.11
CA TYR A 193 -1.38 1.12 -28.46
C TYR A 193 -1.56 2.28 -27.48
N GLY A 194 -2.82 2.66 -27.20
CA GLY A 194 -3.14 3.70 -26.21
C GLY A 194 -2.57 3.37 -24.83
N GLU A 195 -2.73 2.13 -24.37
CA GLU A 195 -2.18 1.64 -23.12
C GLU A 195 -0.65 1.75 -23.07
N ALA A 196 0.05 1.31 -24.13
CA ALA A 196 1.50 1.45 -24.21
C ALA A 196 1.95 2.92 -24.10
N LEU A 197 1.21 3.86 -24.70
CA LEU A 197 1.47 5.29 -24.56
C LEU A 197 1.26 5.79 -23.12
N VAL A 198 0.21 5.33 -22.44
CA VAL A 198 -0.05 5.68 -21.04
C VAL A 198 1.08 5.20 -20.14
N TYR A 199 1.53 3.95 -20.31
CA TYR A 199 2.67 3.43 -19.56
C TYR A 199 3.99 4.13 -19.88
N ALA A 200 4.20 4.55 -21.14
CA ALA A 200 5.38 5.32 -21.53
C ALA A 200 5.42 6.72 -20.91
N ASP A 201 4.27 7.27 -20.51
CA ASP A 201 4.12 8.57 -19.85
C ASP A 201 3.78 8.42 -18.36
N ASP A 202 4.28 7.35 -17.72
CA ASP A 202 4.14 7.08 -16.27
C ASP A 202 2.68 7.11 -15.74
N GLY A 203 1.73 6.64 -16.57
CA GLY A 203 0.32 6.55 -16.23
C GLY A 203 -0.51 7.77 -16.65
N VAL A 204 0.09 8.76 -17.31
CA VAL A 204 -0.62 9.94 -17.81
C VAL A 204 -1.29 9.64 -19.16
N VAL A 205 -2.59 9.97 -19.26
CA VAL A 205 -3.36 9.85 -20.49
C VAL A 205 -3.14 11.10 -21.32
N THR A 206 -2.09 11.07 -22.14
CA THR A 206 -1.75 12.18 -23.05
C THR A 206 -2.81 12.36 -24.16
N PRO A 207 -2.87 13.51 -24.85
CA PRO A 207 -3.77 13.69 -26.00
C PRO A 207 -3.54 12.73 -27.17
N LYS A 208 -2.36 12.05 -27.22
CA LYS A 208 -2.09 10.99 -28.21
C LYS A 208 -2.77 9.69 -27.78
N ALA A 209 -2.62 9.31 -26.51
CA ALA A 209 -3.27 8.14 -25.93
C ALA A 209 -4.80 8.28 -25.95
N ASP A 210 -5.31 9.45 -25.58
CA ASP A 210 -6.75 9.73 -25.56
C ASP A 210 -7.41 9.53 -26.94
N ARG A 211 -6.77 10.04 -28.00
CA ARG A 211 -7.22 9.81 -29.39
C ARG A 211 -7.18 8.34 -29.79
N ALA A 212 -6.22 7.57 -29.29
CA ALA A 212 -6.20 6.13 -29.53
C ALA A 212 -7.39 5.44 -28.85
N PHE A 213 -7.72 5.80 -27.61
CA PHE A 213 -8.89 5.25 -26.92
C PHE A 213 -10.22 5.69 -27.57
N GLU A 214 -10.34 6.94 -28.02
CA GLU A 214 -11.48 7.39 -28.82
C GLU A 214 -11.64 6.54 -30.08
N ARG A 215 -10.55 6.33 -30.83
CA ARG A 215 -10.56 5.49 -32.03
C ARG A 215 -10.92 4.04 -31.71
N ALA A 216 -10.44 3.50 -30.59
CA ALA A 216 -10.81 2.15 -30.15
C ALA A 216 -12.32 2.07 -29.84
N LEU A 217 -12.91 3.06 -29.17
CA LEU A 217 -14.34 3.13 -28.87
C LEU A 217 -15.19 3.36 -30.13
N GLU A 218 -14.69 4.07 -31.13
CA GLU A 218 -15.34 4.17 -32.46
C GLU A 218 -15.43 2.81 -33.16
N LEU A 219 -14.39 1.97 -33.03
CA LEU A 219 -14.36 0.63 -33.62
C LEU A 219 -15.20 -0.38 -32.84
N ASP A 220 -15.21 -0.27 -31.51
CA ASP A 220 -16.01 -1.09 -30.59
C ASP A 220 -16.34 -0.31 -29.32
N PRO A 221 -17.59 0.19 -29.17
CA PRO A 221 -18.02 0.92 -27.99
C PRO A 221 -17.99 0.09 -26.69
N SER A 222 -17.89 -1.25 -26.79
CA SER A 222 -17.85 -2.14 -25.64
C SER A 222 -16.45 -2.41 -25.11
N ASN A 223 -15.40 -1.87 -25.76
CA ASN A 223 -14.00 -2.11 -25.40
C ASN A 223 -13.71 -1.65 -23.95
N PRO A 224 -13.39 -2.59 -23.04
CA PRO A 224 -13.21 -2.27 -21.63
C PRO A 224 -11.93 -1.48 -21.36
N ALA A 225 -10.83 -1.78 -22.07
CA ALA A 225 -9.56 -1.08 -21.87
C ALA A 225 -9.66 0.40 -22.29
N ALA A 226 -10.28 0.66 -23.44
CA ALA A 226 -10.49 2.03 -23.91
C ALA A 226 -11.43 2.82 -22.98
N THR A 227 -12.50 2.19 -22.49
CA THR A 227 -13.41 2.80 -21.50
C THR A 227 -12.67 3.15 -20.20
N PHE A 228 -11.85 2.22 -19.69
CA PHE A 228 -11.06 2.41 -18.47
C PHE A 228 -10.11 3.60 -18.59
N TYR A 229 -9.25 3.61 -19.62
CA TYR A 229 -8.26 4.67 -19.76
C TYR A 229 -8.89 6.01 -20.17
N LYS A 230 -10.05 6.03 -20.84
CA LYS A 230 -10.81 7.28 -21.04
C LYS A 230 -11.29 7.85 -19.71
N ALA A 231 -11.76 7.01 -18.80
CA ALA A 231 -12.13 7.45 -17.44
C ALA A 231 -10.91 7.96 -16.65
N VAL A 232 -9.75 7.29 -16.76
CA VAL A 232 -8.48 7.79 -16.19
C VAL A 232 -8.16 9.19 -16.73
N GLY A 233 -8.28 9.40 -18.05
CA GLY A 233 -8.01 10.70 -18.68
C GLY A 233 -8.98 11.80 -18.22
N LEU A 234 -10.28 11.49 -18.12
CA LEU A 234 -11.30 12.41 -17.60
C LEU A 234 -10.99 12.84 -16.17
N GLU A 235 -10.57 11.90 -15.32
CA GLU A 235 -10.17 12.20 -13.95
C GLU A 235 -8.92 13.08 -13.89
N GLN A 236 -7.89 12.77 -14.68
CA GLN A 236 -6.68 13.60 -14.78
C GLN A 236 -6.98 15.01 -15.28
N ALA A 237 -8.01 15.16 -16.12
CA ALA A 237 -8.53 16.44 -16.60
C ALA A 237 -9.43 17.17 -15.59
N GLY A 238 -9.66 16.60 -14.40
CA GLY A 238 -10.47 17.21 -13.34
C GLY A 238 -11.97 17.01 -13.49
N SER A 239 -12.40 15.99 -14.24
CA SER A 239 -13.82 15.63 -14.46
C SER A 239 -14.17 14.27 -13.84
N PRO A 240 -14.07 14.13 -12.50
CA PRO A 240 -14.29 12.86 -11.81
C PRO A 240 -15.74 12.34 -11.91
N ASP A 241 -16.73 13.22 -12.00
CA ASP A 241 -18.13 12.83 -12.20
C ASP A 241 -18.33 12.12 -13.55
N GLU A 242 -17.77 12.67 -14.64
CA GLU A 242 -17.83 12.06 -15.97
C GLU A 242 -17.07 10.73 -16.02
N ALA A 243 -15.90 10.67 -15.37
CA ALA A 243 -15.13 9.43 -15.24
C ALA A 243 -15.94 8.35 -14.50
N TYR A 244 -16.59 8.71 -13.40
CA TYR A 244 -17.43 7.81 -12.63
C TYR A 244 -18.61 7.30 -13.45
N ASP A 245 -19.36 8.21 -14.09
CA ASP A 245 -20.55 7.87 -14.86
C ASP A 245 -20.21 6.96 -16.06
N LEU A 246 -19.07 7.19 -16.73
CA LEU A 246 -18.59 6.35 -17.84
C LEU A 246 -18.36 4.90 -17.40
N LEU A 247 -17.61 4.69 -16.31
CA LEU A 247 -17.32 3.35 -15.80
C LEU A 247 -18.57 2.67 -15.26
N LYS A 248 -19.41 3.41 -14.53
CA LYS A 248 -20.64 2.88 -13.92
C LYS A 248 -21.64 2.44 -14.98
N THR A 249 -21.83 3.26 -16.02
CA THR A 249 -22.70 2.92 -17.15
C THR A 249 -22.24 1.64 -17.85
N ARG A 250 -20.93 1.45 -18.03
CA ARG A 250 -20.39 0.25 -18.67
C ARG A 250 -20.59 -1.01 -17.83
N ILE A 251 -20.45 -0.91 -16.50
CA ILE A 251 -20.75 -2.00 -15.56
C ILE A 251 -22.25 -2.34 -15.59
N ASP A 252 -23.12 -1.33 -15.54
CA ASP A 252 -24.58 -1.51 -15.50
C ASP A 252 -25.16 -2.10 -16.80
N ALA A 253 -24.38 -2.05 -17.89
CA ALA A 253 -24.74 -2.64 -19.17
C ALA A 253 -24.39 -4.14 -19.28
N GLU A 254 -23.65 -4.71 -18.34
CA GLU A 254 -23.38 -6.15 -18.30
C GLU A 254 -24.49 -6.89 -17.55
N GLU A 255 -24.77 -8.13 -17.97
CA GLU A 255 -25.70 -9.03 -17.26
C GLU A 255 -24.96 -10.00 -16.33
N GLU A 256 -23.71 -10.30 -16.63
CA GLU A 256 -22.88 -11.27 -15.92
C GLU A 256 -21.55 -10.65 -15.51
N PHE A 257 -20.92 -11.23 -14.49
CA PHE A 257 -19.58 -10.83 -14.08
C PHE A 257 -18.57 -10.98 -15.21
N ARG A 258 -17.74 -9.94 -15.39
CA ARG A 258 -16.59 -9.94 -16.31
C ARG A 258 -15.33 -9.60 -15.52
N PRO A 259 -14.18 -10.24 -15.79
CA PRO A 259 -12.95 -10.00 -15.03
C PRO A 259 -12.48 -8.53 -14.99
N TRP A 260 -12.73 -7.75 -16.04
CA TRP A 260 -12.34 -6.33 -16.10
C TRP A 260 -13.16 -5.43 -15.16
N MET A 261 -14.32 -5.89 -14.66
CA MET A 261 -15.19 -5.11 -13.78
C MET A 261 -14.51 -4.80 -12.45
N GLU A 262 -13.61 -5.66 -11.98
CA GLU A 262 -12.85 -5.43 -10.75
C GLU A 262 -12.00 -4.16 -10.84
N SER A 263 -11.31 -3.96 -11.97
CA SER A 263 -10.50 -2.76 -12.20
C SER A 263 -11.37 -1.49 -12.26
N PHE A 264 -12.58 -1.60 -12.84
CA PHE A 264 -13.52 -0.48 -12.91
C PHE A 264 -14.06 -0.14 -11.52
N VAL A 265 -14.44 -1.14 -10.72
CA VAL A 265 -14.93 -0.93 -9.36
C VAL A 265 -13.84 -0.35 -8.46
N ALA A 266 -12.59 -0.81 -8.59
CA ALA A 266 -11.47 -0.21 -7.87
C ALA A 266 -11.31 1.28 -8.20
N GLN A 267 -11.42 1.66 -9.49
CA GLN A 267 -11.36 3.07 -9.89
C GLN A 267 -12.58 3.87 -9.42
N LEU A 268 -13.79 3.34 -9.60
CA LEU A 268 -15.04 3.95 -9.12
C LEU A 268 -14.98 4.23 -7.62
N ASN A 269 -14.53 3.27 -6.81
CA ASN A 269 -14.46 3.41 -5.34
C ASN A 269 -13.36 4.36 -4.89
N ARG A 270 -12.32 4.55 -5.71
CA ARG A 270 -11.30 5.57 -5.47
C ARG A 270 -11.84 6.98 -5.75
N ILE A 271 -12.68 7.14 -6.77
CA ILE A 271 -13.26 8.43 -7.17
C ILE A 271 -14.49 8.79 -6.32
N ALA A 272 -15.33 7.82 -5.95
CA ALA A 272 -16.63 8.02 -5.32
C ALA A 272 -16.62 8.98 -4.11
N PRO A 273 -15.65 8.95 -3.17
CA PRO A 273 -15.62 9.87 -2.04
C PRO A 273 -15.45 11.34 -2.44
N SER A 274 -14.71 11.64 -3.51
CA SER A 274 -14.44 13.02 -3.93
C SER A 274 -15.66 13.71 -4.54
N ILE A 275 -16.60 12.92 -5.08
CA ILE A 275 -17.85 13.36 -5.70
C ILE A 275 -19.10 13.01 -4.87
N GLY A 276 -18.92 12.53 -3.63
CA GLY A 276 -20.03 12.23 -2.70
C GLY A 276 -20.91 11.05 -3.14
N ARG A 277 -20.37 10.08 -3.89
CA ARG A 277 -21.06 8.85 -4.28
C ARG A 277 -20.78 7.70 -3.32
N ALA A 278 -21.71 6.75 -3.23
CA ALA A 278 -21.51 5.53 -2.46
C ALA A 278 -20.54 4.57 -3.18
N PRO A 279 -19.81 3.72 -2.42
CA PRO A 279 -19.04 2.64 -3.01
C PRO A 279 -19.92 1.71 -3.85
N VAL A 280 -19.35 1.23 -4.95
CA VAL A 280 -19.92 0.23 -5.84
C VAL A 280 -19.32 -1.13 -5.47
N ASP A 281 -20.13 -2.17 -5.43
CA ASP A 281 -19.70 -3.55 -5.31
C ASP A 281 -20.22 -4.38 -6.48
N LEU A 282 -19.67 -5.59 -6.63
CA LEU A 282 -20.09 -6.54 -7.66
C LEU A 282 -21.02 -7.62 -7.11
N ALA A 283 -21.65 -7.41 -5.95
CA ALA A 283 -22.50 -8.44 -5.32
C ALA A 283 -23.70 -8.81 -6.21
N ALA A 284 -24.21 -7.86 -7.00
CA ALA A 284 -25.25 -8.10 -7.99
C ALA A 284 -24.81 -9.01 -9.15
N PHE A 285 -23.50 -9.10 -9.42
CA PHE A 285 -22.90 -9.92 -10.47
C PHE A 285 -22.28 -11.22 -9.95
N ALA A 286 -22.20 -11.38 -8.62
CA ALA A 286 -21.87 -12.66 -8.03
C ALA A 286 -22.82 -13.71 -8.65
N PRO A 287 -22.33 -14.89 -9.05
CA PRO A 287 -23.18 -15.93 -9.58
C PRO A 287 -24.30 -16.16 -8.57
N SER A 288 -25.47 -15.63 -8.90
CA SER A 288 -26.63 -15.70 -8.05
C SER A 288 -26.95 -17.18 -8.01
N MET A 289 -26.64 -17.84 -6.90
CA MET A 289 -27.33 -19.08 -6.59
C MET A 289 -28.80 -18.68 -6.59
N PRO A 290 -29.64 -19.21 -7.50
CA PRO A 290 -31.06 -18.96 -7.41
C PRO A 290 -31.47 -19.55 -6.06
N GLY A 291 -31.79 -18.69 -5.10
CA GLY A 291 -32.62 -19.10 -3.98
C GLY A 291 -33.91 -19.67 -4.55
N PRO A 292 -34.63 -20.50 -3.78
CA PRO A 292 -35.93 -20.99 -4.22
C PRO A 292 -36.80 -19.81 -4.67
N THR A 293 -37.36 -19.89 -5.87
CA THR A 293 -38.25 -18.84 -6.39
C THR A 293 -39.47 -18.70 -5.47
N ALA A 294 -40.16 -17.56 -5.53
CA ALA A 294 -41.37 -17.37 -4.72
C ALA A 294 -42.39 -18.51 -4.90
N ASP A 295 -42.52 -19.04 -6.12
CA ASP A 295 -43.38 -20.18 -6.42
C ASP A 295 -42.89 -21.49 -5.79
N GLN A 296 -41.56 -21.69 -5.72
CA GLN A 296 -40.96 -22.85 -5.06
C GLN A 296 -41.11 -22.79 -3.54
N VAL A 297 -41.07 -21.58 -2.95
CA VAL A 297 -41.34 -21.36 -1.53
C VAL A 297 -42.82 -21.61 -1.22
N ALA A 298 -43.74 -21.07 -2.02
CA ALA A 298 -45.18 -21.29 -1.86
C ALA A 298 -45.55 -22.78 -2.00
N THR A 299 -44.98 -23.47 -2.99
CA THR A 299 -45.18 -24.92 -3.15
C THR A 299 -44.62 -25.68 -1.94
N ALA A 300 -43.46 -25.30 -1.42
CA ALA A 300 -42.87 -25.91 -0.23
C ALA A 300 -43.67 -25.60 1.05
N GLU A 301 -44.41 -24.50 1.13
CA GLU A 301 -45.32 -24.17 2.23
C GLU A 301 -46.54 -25.11 2.28
N GLU A 302 -47.04 -25.54 1.11
CA GLU A 302 -48.17 -26.47 0.95
C GLU A 302 -47.81 -27.95 1.20
N MET A 303 -46.52 -28.29 1.24
CA MET A 303 -46.04 -29.66 1.48
C MET A 303 -46.24 -30.10 2.95
N SER A 304 -46.35 -31.42 3.16
CA SER A 304 -46.28 -32.00 4.50
C SER A 304 -44.91 -31.71 5.13
N ASP A 305 -44.81 -31.68 6.46
CA ASP A 305 -43.55 -31.39 7.13
C ASP A 305 -42.45 -32.41 6.79
N GLU A 306 -42.83 -33.66 6.55
CA GLU A 306 -41.94 -34.76 6.15
C GLU A 306 -41.41 -34.57 4.72
N ASP A 307 -42.29 -34.22 3.78
CA ASP A 307 -41.92 -33.96 2.39
C ASP A 307 -41.08 -32.67 2.28
N ARG A 308 -41.42 -31.65 3.08
CA ARG A 308 -40.67 -30.39 3.16
C ARG A 308 -39.25 -30.64 3.66
N GLN A 309 -39.06 -31.46 4.69
CA GLN A 309 -37.74 -31.84 5.18
C GLN A 309 -36.95 -32.64 4.14
N ALA A 310 -37.57 -33.60 3.44
CA ALA A 310 -36.91 -34.36 2.37
C ALA A 310 -36.48 -33.44 1.21
N PHE A 311 -37.34 -32.50 0.83
CA PHE A 311 -37.04 -31.50 -0.19
C PHE A 311 -35.85 -30.61 0.22
N ILE A 312 -35.84 -30.10 1.46
CA ILE A 312 -34.73 -29.30 2.00
C ILE A 312 -33.42 -30.09 1.99
N ARG A 313 -33.40 -31.34 2.47
CA ARG A 313 -32.20 -32.19 2.43
C ARG A 313 -31.67 -32.36 1.00
N SER A 314 -32.56 -32.60 0.03
CA SER A 314 -32.15 -32.72 -1.38
C SER A 314 -31.50 -31.44 -1.94
N MET A 315 -31.93 -30.26 -1.47
CA MET A 315 -31.34 -28.97 -1.86
C MET A 315 -29.94 -28.81 -1.27
N VAL A 316 -29.77 -29.16 0.01
CA VAL A 316 -28.48 -29.09 0.70
C VAL A 316 -27.49 -30.09 0.10
N GLU A 317 -27.92 -31.29 -0.28
CA GLU A 317 -27.09 -32.27 -0.99
C GLU A 317 -26.58 -31.74 -2.34
N ARG A 318 -27.45 -31.11 -3.14
CA ARG A 318 -27.02 -30.47 -4.41
C ARG A 318 -25.99 -29.37 -4.18
N LEU A 319 -26.19 -28.56 -3.14
CA LEU A 319 -25.22 -27.53 -2.75
C LEU A 319 -23.89 -28.16 -2.33
N ALA A 320 -23.92 -29.22 -1.53
CA ALA A 320 -22.72 -29.95 -1.11
C ALA A 320 -21.95 -30.55 -2.29
N SER A 321 -22.63 -31.18 -3.26
CA SER A 321 -21.99 -31.69 -4.48
C SER A 321 -21.30 -30.58 -5.27
N ARG A 322 -21.93 -29.41 -5.41
CA ARG A 322 -21.31 -28.26 -6.09
C ARG A 322 -20.07 -27.75 -5.36
N MET A 323 -20.06 -27.74 -4.03
CA MET A 323 -18.87 -27.33 -3.27
C MET A 323 -17.69 -28.29 -3.47
N GLN A 324 -17.95 -29.55 -3.86
CA GLN A 324 -16.89 -30.47 -4.27
C GLN A 324 -16.36 -30.13 -5.67
N GLU A 325 -17.22 -29.67 -6.58
CA GLU A 325 -16.85 -29.25 -7.95
C GLU A 325 -16.14 -27.89 -7.99
N ASN A 326 -16.54 -26.95 -7.13
CA ASN A 326 -15.93 -25.63 -7.00
C ASN A 326 -15.47 -25.38 -5.55
N PRO A 327 -14.30 -25.94 -5.15
CA PRO A 327 -13.83 -25.88 -3.77
C PRO A 327 -13.37 -24.48 -3.34
N GLY A 328 -13.22 -23.52 -4.25
CA GLY A 328 -12.76 -22.15 -3.95
C GLY A 328 -13.86 -21.15 -3.62
N ASP A 329 -15.14 -21.55 -3.64
CA ASP A 329 -16.27 -20.66 -3.36
C ASP A 329 -16.50 -20.47 -1.86
N LEU A 330 -15.82 -19.48 -1.27
CA LEU A 330 -15.93 -19.12 0.15
C LEU A 330 -17.39 -18.91 0.59
N ASP A 331 -18.14 -18.07 -0.14
CA ASP A 331 -19.53 -17.76 0.19
C ASP A 331 -20.43 -19.00 0.03
N GLY A 332 -20.11 -19.88 -0.93
CA GLY A 332 -20.73 -21.19 -1.09
C GLY A 332 -20.58 -22.08 0.14
N TRP A 333 -19.36 -22.20 0.66
CA TRP A 333 -19.08 -22.99 1.87
C TRP A 333 -19.76 -22.41 3.12
N MET A 334 -19.82 -21.09 3.27
CA MET A 334 -20.57 -20.44 4.36
C MET A 334 -22.08 -20.71 4.27
N ARG A 335 -22.67 -20.67 3.07
CA ARG A 335 -24.09 -21.00 2.86
C ARG A 335 -24.38 -22.46 3.16
N LEU A 336 -23.50 -23.38 2.76
CA LEU A 336 -23.62 -24.79 3.07
C LEU A 336 -23.55 -25.04 4.59
N GLY A 337 -22.63 -24.36 5.28
CA GLY A 337 -22.53 -24.39 6.75
C GLY A 337 -23.82 -23.95 7.43
N ASN A 338 -24.40 -22.83 7.00
CA ASN A 338 -25.69 -22.35 7.51
C ASN A 338 -26.83 -23.36 7.26
N ALA A 339 -26.89 -23.93 6.06
CA ALA A 339 -27.94 -24.88 5.71
C ALA A 339 -27.88 -26.15 6.57
N TYR A 340 -26.68 -26.70 6.81
CA TYR A 340 -26.49 -27.81 7.72
C TYR A 340 -26.83 -27.46 9.18
N SER A 341 -26.48 -26.26 9.66
CA SER A 341 -26.85 -25.81 11.01
C SER A 341 -28.37 -25.77 11.20
N VAL A 342 -29.12 -25.26 10.21
CA VAL A 342 -30.59 -25.21 10.25
C VAL A 342 -31.20 -26.62 10.27
N LEU A 343 -30.59 -27.57 9.55
CA LEU A 343 -31.01 -28.97 9.54
C LEU A 343 -30.60 -29.75 10.80
N GLY A 344 -29.78 -29.17 11.68
CA GLY A 344 -29.21 -29.86 12.84
C GLY A 344 -28.08 -30.84 12.49
N GLU A 345 -27.53 -30.77 11.29
CA GLU A 345 -26.42 -31.60 10.81
C GLU A 345 -25.07 -31.01 11.25
N THR A 346 -24.79 -31.07 12.55
CA THR A 346 -23.64 -30.41 13.19
C THR A 346 -22.29 -30.75 12.55
N ASP A 347 -22.06 -32.00 12.18
CA ASP A 347 -20.78 -32.42 11.58
C ASP A 347 -20.62 -31.89 10.14
N GLY A 348 -21.72 -31.84 9.37
CA GLY A 348 -21.74 -31.23 8.05
C GLY A 348 -21.48 -29.73 8.12
N ALA A 349 -22.14 -29.05 9.06
CA ALA A 349 -21.94 -27.62 9.31
C ALA A 349 -20.49 -27.30 9.68
N ARG A 350 -19.91 -28.07 10.61
CA ARG A 350 -18.50 -27.90 11.03
C ARG A 350 -17.53 -28.10 9.86
N ASN A 351 -17.77 -29.12 9.02
CA ASN A 351 -16.93 -29.36 7.85
C ASN A 351 -16.98 -28.18 6.86
N ALA A 352 -18.18 -27.73 6.53
CA ALA A 352 -18.38 -26.63 5.59
C ALA A 352 -17.78 -25.31 6.10
N TYR A 353 -17.99 -24.96 7.38
CA TYR A 353 -17.36 -23.79 7.97
C TYR A 353 -15.85 -23.93 8.13
N GLY A 354 -15.33 -25.14 8.35
CA GLY A 354 -13.89 -25.41 8.32
C GLY A 354 -13.28 -25.08 6.96
N ARG A 355 -13.92 -25.54 5.87
CA ARG A 355 -13.51 -25.18 4.50
C ARG A 355 -13.61 -23.68 4.22
N ALA A 356 -14.69 -23.04 4.69
CA ALA A 356 -14.83 -21.60 4.57
C ALA A 356 -13.72 -20.85 5.32
N ARG A 357 -13.33 -21.32 6.51
CA ARG A 357 -12.22 -20.73 7.28
C ARG A 357 -10.90 -20.83 6.51
N ASP A 358 -10.58 -22.00 5.97
CA ASP A 358 -9.36 -22.22 5.19
C ASP A 358 -9.29 -21.27 3.97
N LEU A 359 -10.42 -21.00 3.31
CA LEU A 359 -10.50 -20.06 2.18
C LEU A 359 -10.46 -18.59 2.60
N ALA A 360 -10.78 -18.30 3.87
CA ALA A 360 -10.79 -16.95 4.45
C ALA A 360 -9.46 -16.58 5.14
N ASP A 361 -8.44 -17.45 5.09
CA ASP A 361 -7.16 -17.24 5.78
C ASP A 361 -6.47 -15.94 5.34
N ASP A 362 -6.49 -15.66 4.03
CA ASP A 362 -5.88 -14.47 3.42
C ASP A 362 -6.72 -13.20 3.58
N LEU A 363 -7.95 -13.29 4.10
CA LEU A 363 -8.79 -12.13 4.35
C LEU A 363 -8.33 -11.35 5.58
N PRO A 364 -8.47 -10.01 5.58
CA PRO A 364 -8.21 -9.18 6.75
C PRO A 364 -8.93 -9.70 7.99
N GLN A 365 -8.30 -9.56 9.18
CA GLN A 365 -8.88 -10.08 10.43
C GLN A 365 -10.24 -9.47 10.79
N GLU A 366 -10.53 -8.27 10.28
CA GLU A 366 -11.80 -7.57 10.51
C GLU A 366 -12.86 -7.89 9.44
N ASP A 367 -12.58 -8.79 8.49
CA ASP A 367 -13.54 -9.18 7.46
C ASP A 367 -14.79 -9.81 8.11
N PRO A 368 -16.00 -9.29 7.83
CA PRO A 368 -17.24 -9.79 8.42
C PRO A 368 -17.48 -11.28 8.22
N ARG A 369 -16.97 -11.86 7.11
CA ARG A 369 -17.12 -13.28 6.81
C ARG A 369 -16.28 -14.14 7.75
N LYS A 370 -15.05 -13.71 8.06
CA LYS A 370 -14.16 -14.39 9.00
C LYS A 370 -14.77 -14.41 10.41
N VAL A 371 -15.29 -13.26 10.86
CA VAL A 371 -16.01 -13.14 12.14
C VAL A 371 -17.24 -14.06 12.19
N ALA A 372 -17.99 -14.15 11.09
CA ALA A 372 -19.17 -15.02 11.01
C ALA A 372 -18.80 -16.52 11.05
N ILE A 373 -17.75 -16.93 10.33
CA ILE A 373 -17.24 -18.31 10.33
C ILE A 373 -16.76 -18.71 11.72
N ASP A 374 -15.93 -17.87 12.37
CA ASP A 374 -15.40 -18.16 13.69
C ASP A 374 -16.51 -18.27 14.75
N ARG A 375 -17.50 -17.37 14.70
CA ARG A 375 -18.67 -17.45 15.57
C ARG A 375 -19.44 -18.75 15.36
N ALA A 376 -19.71 -19.12 14.11
CA ALA A 376 -20.45 -20.34 13.79
C ALA A 376 -19.71 -21.60 14.24
N LEU A 377 -18.38 -21.66 14.08
CA LEU A 377 -17.56 -22.77 14.56
C LEU A 377 -17.59 -22.88 16.09
N LEU A 378 -17.49 -21.75 16.81
CA LEU A 378 -17.60 -21.72 18.28
C LEU A 378 -18.96 -22.25 18.78
N GLU A 379 -20.05 -21.86 18.12
CA GLU A 379 -21.40 -22.34 18.44
C GLU A 379 -21.57 -23.85 18.19
N LEU A 380 -20.85 -24.40 17.21
CA LEU A 380 -20.84 -25.83 16.85
C LEU A 380 -19.81 -26.66 17.66
N GLY A 381 -19.17 -26.06 18.67
CA GLY A 381 -18.21 -26.70 19.56
C GLY A 381 -16.84 -27.01 18.91
N GLY A 382 -16.45 -26.20 17.93
CA GLY A 382 -15.16 -26.27 17.23
C GLY A 382 -14.08 -25.37 17.81
#